data_AF-A0A9W8MP06-F1
#
_entry.id   AF-A0A9W8MP06-F1
#
_cell.length_a   1.000
_cell.length_b   1.000
_cell.length_c   1.000
_cell.angle_alpha   90.00
_cell.angle_beta   90.00
_cell.angle_gamma   90.00
#
_symmetry.space_group_name_H-M   'P 1'
#
loop_
_entity.id
_entity.type
_entity.pdbx_description
1 polymer ?
#
loop_
_entity_poly.entity_id
_entity_poly.type
_entity_poly.pdbx_seq_one_letter_code
_entity_poly.pdbx_strand_id
1 'polypeptide(L)'
;MPSPNWKSQARAMQHTGSRFPFASPQVDIWLPKDRSFAQYIINVYFTHLNIHRPVYARKDFDKIVDDLYESSPTGYDPGHLFSVYLVLALGTLSELNNRAVKANLDEKDHNLGSAAARKLMPHDWPSNDEFFERALGVKPELCVSISSLQALILLHWYLYIERQGRTLWRLVGTLVRLAIELGLHHDPTPQLAPGTNQHIFTEEESQLRIRLWAIILIHDRGTSILLGRPLAIATSDSNTPHPYRIKNARFVEFSEHFELSQPVADIQADIINSLYAPTRQAGDTIMRNATRIIKSMTELRRNLPENYHA
;
A
#
# COMPACT_ATOMS: atom_id res chain seq x y z
N MET A 1 11.79 37.18 14.41
CA MET A 1 12.43 35.88 14.12
C MET A 1 12.26 35.60 12.63
N PRO A 2 13.33 35.33 11.86
CA PRO A 2 13.18 35.05 10.44
C PRO A 2 12.60 33.65 10.23
N SER A 3 11.72 33.51 9.25
CA SER A 3 11.03 32.28 8.86
C SER A 3 12.00 31.23 8.30
N PRO A 4 11.77 29.92 8.52
CA PRO A 4 12.68 28.87 8.05
C PRO A 4 12.61 28.76 6.52
N ASN A 5 13.74 29.00 5.85
CA ASN A 5 13.88 28.91 4.40
C ASN A 5 14.08 27.46 3.95
N TRP A 6 12.99 26.72 3.82
CA TRP A 6 12.96 25.34 3.32
C TRP A 6 13.60 25.17 1.92
N LYS A 7 13.67 26.25 1.12
CA LYS A 7 14.29 26.25 -0.22
C LYS A 7 15.81 26.04 -0.19
N SER A 8 16.46 26.31 0.95
CA SER A 8 17.90 26.08 1.14
C SER A 8 18.24 24.60 1.38
N GLN A 9 17.34 23.83 2.00
CA GLN A 9 17.53 22.40 2.26
C GLN A 9 17.38 21.56 0.99
N ALA A 10 16.47 21.93 0.08
CA ALA A 10 16.32 21.26 -1.22
C ALA A 10 17.56 21.42 -2.13
N ARG A 11 18.32 22.50 -1.99
CA ARG A 11 19.55 22.77 -2.77
C ARG A 11 20.78 22.06 -2.21
N ALA A 12 20.83 21.80 -0.91
CA ALA A 12 21.95 21.10 -0.26
C ALA A 12 21.97 19.59 -0.58
N MET A 13 20.82 19.00 -0.95
CA MET A 13 20.72 17.58 -1.34
C MET A 13 21.21 17.31 -2.78
N GLN A 14 21.51 18.35 -3.57
CA GLN A 14 21.97 18.20 -4.96
C GLN A 14 23.51 18.18 -5.12
N HIS A 15 24.30 18.42 -4.06
CA HIS A 15 25.75 18.65 -4.18
C HIS A 15 26.67 17.79 -3.29
N THR A 16 26.25 16.59 -2.88
CA THR A 16 27.17 15.62 -2.23
C THR A 16 27.28 14.33 -3.03
N GLY A 17 27.63 14.47 -4.31
CA GLY A 17 28.11 13.36 -5.14
C GLY A 17 29.54 12.98 -4.77
N SER A 18 29.73 12.21 -3.70
CA SER A 18 30.97 11.43 -3.50
C SER A 18 30.71 9.99 -3.97
N ARG A 19 31.23 9.66 -5.16
CA ARG A 19 31.18 8.32 -5.75
C ARG A 19 32.10 7.39 -4.97
N PHE A 20 31.53 6.58 -4.08
CA PHE A 20 32.16 5.33 -3.67
C PHE A 20 31.80 4.26 -4.70
N PRO A 21 32.76 3.48 -5.25
CA PRO A 21 32.47 2.42 -6.19
C PRO A 21 32.07 1.16 -5.41
N PHE A 22 30.84 1.15 -4.88
CA PHE A 22 30.16 -0.11 -4.65
C PHE A 22 29.42 -0.40 -5.95
N ALA A 23 29.91 -1.34 -6.75
CA ALA A 23 29.08 -1.92 -7.79
C ALA A 23 27.84 -2.50 -7.09
N SER A 24 26.69 -1.88 -7.29
CA SER A 24 25.42 -2.44 -6.84
C SER A 24 25.34 -3.86 -7.38
N PRO A 25 25.03 -4.88 -6.56
CA PRO A 25 24.87 -6.23 -7.06
C PRO A 25 23.82 -6.19 -8.17
N GLN A 26 24.21 -6.57 -9.39
CA GLN A 26 23.31 -6.57 -10.53
C GLN A 26 22.21 -7.60 -10.23
N VAL A 27 20.97 -7.13 -10.02
CA VAL A 27 19.84 -8.02 -9.78
C VAL A 27 19.60 -8.86 -11.03
N ASP A 28 19.56 -10.18 -10.85
CA ASP A 28 19.18 -11.10 -11.91
C ASP A 28 17.67 -11.01 -12.14
N ILE A 29 17.27 -10.30 -13.20
CA ILE A 29 15.88 -10.13 -13.57
C ILE A 29 15.35 -11.43 -14.15
N TRP A 30 14.41 -12.03 -13.45
CA TRP A 30 13.71 -13.23 -13.89
C TRP A 30 12.21 -12.98 -13.98
N LEU A 31 11.58 -13.39 -15.08
CA LEU A 31 10.12 -13.35 -15.24
C LEU A 31 9.61 -14.73 -15.66
N PRO A 32 8.36 -15.10 -15.31
CA PRO A 32 7.76 -16.35 -15.79
C PRO A 32 7.73 -16.40 -17.32
N LYS A 33 8.14 -17.53 -17.91
CA LYS A 33 8.13 -17.69 -19.38
C LYS A 33 6.71 -17.77 -19.95
N ASP A 34 5.78 -18.36 -19.20
CA ASP A 34 4.36 -18.36 -19.54
C ASP A 34 3.74 -17.00 -19.21
N ARG A 35 3.86 -16.06 -20.16
CA ARG A 35 3.30 -14.71 -20.03
C ARG A 35 1.78 -14.74 -19.90
N SER A 36 1.09 -15.71 -20.51
CA SER A 36 -0.36 -15.85 -20.41
C SER A 36 -0.79 -16.22 -19.00
N PHE A 37 -0.12 -17.17 -18.37
CA PHE A 37 -0.40 -17.52 -16.97
C PHE A 37 0.04 -16.43 -16.00
N ALA A 38 1.16 -15.75 -16.25
CA ALA A 38 1.55 -14.58 -15.47
C ALA A 38 0.47 -13.47 -15.51
N GLN A 39 -0.06 -13.17 -16.71
CA GLN A 39 -1.15 -12.20 -16.86
C GLN A 39 -2.43 -12.66 -16.15
N TYR A 40 -2.72 -13.96 -16.15
CA TYR A 40 -3.83 -14.52 -15.38
C TYR A 40 -3.65 -14.27 -13.87
N ILE A 41 -2.46 -14.51 -13.31
CA ILE A 41 -2.19 -14.27 -11.88
C ILE A 41 -2.23 -12.76 -11.54
N ILE A 42 -1.75 -11.90 -12.43
CA ILE A 42 -1.92 -10.46 -12.31
C ILE A 42 -3.40 -10.09 -12.30
N ASN A 43 -4.23 -10.69 -13.18
CA ASN A 43 -5.68 -10.49 -13.16
C ASN A 43 -6.29 -10.88 -11.81
N VAL A 44 -5.90 -12.03 -11.26
CA VAL A 44 -6.35 -12.48 -9.92
C VAL A 44 -6.04 -11.41 -8.87
N TYR A 45 -4.80 -10.89 -8.83
CA TYR A 45 -4.44 -9.80 -7.91
C TYR A 45 -5.32 -8.56 -8.12
N PHE A 46 -5.49 -8.09 -9.35
CA PHE A 46 -6.27 -6.88 -9.62
C PHE A 46 -7.74 -7.05 -9.26
N THR A 47 -8.31 -8.24 -9.49
CA THR A 47 -9.73 -8.52 -9.22
C THR A 47 -10.02 -8.69 -7.74
N HIS A 48 -9.19 -9.42 -7.00
CA HIS A 48 -9.49 -9.78 -5.60
C HIS A 48 -8.79 -8.91 -4.57
N LEU A 49 -7.64 -8.33 -4.92
CA LEU A 49 -6.80 -7.61 -3.98
C LEU A 49 -6.83 -6.12 -4.30
N ASN A 50 -6.24 -5.67 -5.42
CA ASN A 50 -6.00 -4.24 -5.71
C ASN A 50 -7.23 -3.33 -5.50
N ILE A 51 -8.46 -3.82 -5.72
CA ILE A 51 -9.69 -3.06 -5.44
C ILE A 51 -9.81 -2.58 -3.99
N HIS A 52 -9.18 -3.26 -3.02
CA HIS A 52 -9.21 -2.91 -1.59
C HIS A 52 -8.03 -2.03 -1.16
N ARG A 53 -6.96 -2.02 -1.96
CA ARG A 53 -5.78 -1.15 -1.82
C ARG A 53 -5.30 -0.82 -3.24
N PRO A 54 -5.85 0.22 -3.90
CA PRO A 54 -5.56 0.51 -5.30
C PRO A 54 -4.17 1.13 -5.45
N VAL A 55 -3.13 0.28 -5.37
CA VAL A 55 -1.73 0.70 -5.46
C VAL A 55 -1.41 1.14 -6.89
N TYR A 56 -1.92 0.40 -7.88
CA TYR A 56 -1.70 0.65 -9.29
C TYR A 56 -3.02 0.81 -10.03
N ALA A 57 -3.01 1.68 -11.05
CA ALA A 57 -4.01 1.63 -12.11
C ALA A 57 -3.66 0.49 -13.07
N ARG A 58 -4.68 -0.23 -13.52
CA ARG A 58 -4.49 -1.46 -14.31
C ARG A 58 -3.68 -1.22 -15.60
N LYS A 59 -4.04 -0.16 -16.34
CA LYS A 59 -3.38 0.20 -17.61
C LYS A 59 -1.87 0.45 -17.43
N ASP A 60 -1.48 1.08 -16.33
CA ASP A 60 -0.10 1.48 -16.09
C ASP A 60 0.72 0.26 -15.66
N PHE A 61 0.12 -0.63 -14.87
CA PHE A 61 0.78 -1.86 -14.45
C PHE A 61 0.95 -2.87 -15.58
N ASP A 62 -0.05 -3.03 -16.46
CA ASP A 62 0.10 -3.88 -17.65
C ASP A 62 1.25 -3.37 -18.53
N LYS A 63 1.33 -2.04 -18.74
CA LYS A 63 2.46 -1.43 -19.45
C LYS A 63 3.81 -1.72 -18.77
N ILE A 64 3.90 -1.61 -17.45
CA ILE A 64 5.12 -1.94 -16.69
C ILE A 64 5.55 -3.39 -16.94
N VAL A 65 4.59 -4.31 -16.91
CA VAL A 65 4.85 -5.74 -17.13
C VAL A 65 5.31 -5.98 -18.57
N ASP A 66 4.64 -5.37 -19.55
CA ASP A 66 5.00 -5.46 -20.97
C ASP A 66 6.41 -4.94 -21.21
N ASP A 67 6.71 -3.74 -20.70
CA ASP A 67 8.04 -3.13 -20.80
C ASP A 67 9.11 -4.03 -20.16
N LEU A 68 8.83 -4.70 -19.03
CA LEU A 68 9.76 -5.65 -18.39
C LEU A 68 9.99 -6.94 -19.20
N TYR A 69 9.00 -7.43 -19.94
CA TYR A 69 9.16 -8.58 -20.85
C TYR A 69 9.90 -8.22 -22.14
N GLU A 70 9.77 -6.98 -22.62
CA GLU A 70 10.36 -6.50 -23.87
C GLU A 70 11.77 -5.93 -23.68
N SER A 71 12.12 -5.47 -22.48
CA SER A 71 13.39 -4.81 -22.20
C SER A 71 14.57 -5.78 -22.14
N SER A 72 15.67 -5.37 -22.79
CA SER A 72 17.03 -5.89 -22.55
C SER A 72 17.51 -5.44 -21.15
N PRO A 73 18.36 -6.19 -20.40
CA PRO A 73 18.61 -5.99 -18.95
C PRO A 73 19.23 -4.64 -18.51
N THR A 74 19.33 -3.65 -19.38
CA THR A 74 19.99 -2.37 -19.14
C THR A 74 18.96 -1.26 -18.96
N GLY A 75 18.33 -1.21 -17.78
CA GLY A 75 17.47 -0.11 -17.34
C GLY A 75 16.07 -0.56 -16.92
N TYR A 76 15.88 -0.84 -15.63
CA TYR A 76 14.57 -1.04 -15.02
C TYR A 76 14.39 -0.08 -13.85
N ASP A 77 13.15 0.23 -13.51
CA ASP A 77 12.82 0.88 -12.24
C ASP A 77 12.73 -0.22 -11.15
N PRO A 78 13.54 -0.16 -10.08
CA PRO A 78 13.53 -1.18 -9.04
C PRO A 78 12.19 -1.32 -8.33
N GLY A 79 11.47 -0.22 -8.13
CA GLY A 79 10.13 -0.23 -7.52
C GLY A 79 9.11 -0.97 -8.39
N HIS A 80 9.18 -0.82 -9.71
CA HIS A 80 8.35 -1.55 -10.66
C HIS A 80 8.65 -3.05 -10.64
N LEU A 81 9.93 -3.44 -10.75
CA LEU A 81 10.31 -4.86 -10.73
C LEU A 81 9.92 -5.53 -9.40
N PHE A 82 10.19 -4.86 -8.28
CA PHE A 82 9.76 -5.31 -6.96
C PHE A 82 8.23 -5.51 -6.93
N SER A 83 7.48 -4.53 -7.42
CA SER A 83 6.02 -4.58 -7.46
C SER A 83 5.50 -5.73 -8.32
N VAL A 84 6.12 -6.02 -9.47
CA VAL A 84 5.75 -7.19 -10.29
C VAL A 84 5.93 -8.48 -9.51
N TYR A 85 7.05 -8.66 -8.82
CA TYR A 85 7.25 -9.85 -7.99
C TYR A 85 6.22 -9.99 -6.88
N LEU A 86 5.93 -8.90 -6.15
CA LEU A 86 4.92 -8.95 -5.08
C LEU A 86 3.50 -9.16 -5.60
N VAL A 87 3.15 -8.59 -6.75
CA VAL A 87 1.83 -8.83 -7.38
C VAL A 87 1.69 -10.29 -7.80
N LEU A 88 2.75 -10.90 -8.34
CA LEU A 88 2.75 -12.34 -8.65
C LEU A 88 2.66 -13.19 -7.38
N ALA A 89 3.36 -12.83 -6.30
CA ALA A 89 3.27 -13.51 -5.02
C ALA A 89 1.84 -13.45 -4.43
N LEU A 90 1.28 -12.24 -4.33
CA LEU A 90 -0.06 -11.98 -3.79
C LEU A 90 -1.16 -12.62 -4.65
N GLY A 91 -1.05 -12.52 -5.98
CA GLY A 91 -1.98 -13.16 -6.91
C GLY A 91 -1.93 -14.68 -6.79
N THR A 92 -0.74 -15.27 -6.64
CA THR A 92 -0.56 -16.71 -6.43
C THR A 92 -1.19 -17.16 -5.11
N LEU A 93 -0.99 -16.42 -4.01
CA LEU A 93 -1.66 -16.69 -2.72
C LEU A 93 -3.18 -16.64 -2.84
N SER A 94 -3.71 -15.60 -3.50
CA SER A 94 -5.15 -15.45 -3.71
C SER A 94 -5.73 -16.59 -4.53
N GLU A 95 -5.03 -17.04 -5.58
CA GLU A 95 -5.51 -18.13 -6.43
C GLU A 95 -5.45 -19.49 -5.73
N LEU A 96 -4.38 -19.76 -4.98
CA LEU A 96 -4.28 -20.97 -4.16
C LEU A 96 -5.43 -21.03 -3.15
N ASN A 97 -5.74 -19.92 -2.47
CA ASN A 97 -6.86 -19.84 -1.54
C ASN A 97 -8.20 -20.10 -2.25
N ASN A 98 -8.43 -19.48 -3.40
CA ASN A 98 -9.64 -19.69 -4.21
C ASN A 98 -9.81 -21.15 -4.64
N ARG A 99 -8.73 -21.80 -5.08
CA ARG A 99 -8.74 -23.22 -5.46
C ARG A 99 -8.98 -24.14 -4.28
N ALA A 100 -8.37 -23.85 -3.13
CA ALA A 100 -8.57 -24.62 -1.91
C ALA A 100 -10.04 -24.62 -1.48
N VAL A 101 -10.67 -23.43 -1.46
CA VAL A 101 -12.09 -23.26 -1.15
C VAL A 101 -12.97 -24.03 -2.14
N LYS A 102 -12.73 -23.88 -3.45
CA LYS A 102 -13.52 -24.59 -4.49
C LYS A 102 -13.38 -26.11 -4.42
N ALA A 103 -12.24 -26.61 -3.96
CA ALA A 103 -11.97 -28.03 -3.81
C ALA A 103 -12.45 -28.59 -2.45
N ASN A 104 -13.10 -27.78 -1.60
CA ASN A 104 -13.49 -28.12 -0.22
C ASN A 104 -12.32 -28.71 0.60
N LEU A 105 -11.11 -28.19 0.40
CA LEU A 105 -9.95 -28.58 1.19
C LEU A 105 -10.04 -27.83 2.54
N ASP A 106 -10.23 -28.58 3.64
CA ASP A 106 -10.50 -28.05 4.99
C ASP A 106 -9.53 -26.93 5.44
N GLU A 107 -10.07 -25.88 6.08
CA GLU A 107 -9.33 -24.74 6.68
C GLU A 107 -8.53 -25.08 7.96
N LYS A 108 -8.60 -26.33 8.45
CA LYS A 108 -8.03 -26.71 9.77
C LYS A 108 -6.51 -26.59 9.84
N ASP A 109 -5.85 -26.50 8.69
CA ASP A 109 -4.46 -26.10 8.60
C ASP A 109 -4.38 -24.65 8.12
N HIS A 110 -4.33 -23.71 9.06
CA HIS A 110 -4.11 -22.29 8.75
C HIS A 110 -2.76 -21.99 8.07
N ASN A 111 -1.91 -23.01 7.89
CA ASN A 111 -0.68 -22.98 7.09
C ASN A 111 -0.71 -23.96 5.86
N LEU A 112 -1.80 -24.74 5.64
CA LEU A 112 -1.87 -25.82 4.62
C LEU A 112 -3.13 -25.86 3.73
N GLY A 113 -3.61 -24.71 3.24
CA GLY A 113 -4.12 -24.68 1.85
C GLY A 113 -3.04 -25.10 0.82
N SER A 114 -1.79 -25.19 1.30
CA SER A 114 -0.53 -25.17 0.59
C SER A 114 -0.23 -26.39 -0.29
N ALA A 115 -0.37 -27.66 0.13
CA ALA A 115 0.17 -28.76 -0.68
C ALA A 115 -0.76 -29.26 -1.80
N ALA A 116 -2.05 -29.43 -1.51
CA ALA A 116 -3.02 -29.94 -2.46
C ALA A 116 -3.45 -28.87 -3.48
N ALA A 117 -3.65 -27.62 -3.06
CA ALA A 117 -3.93 -26.53 -4.00
C ALA A 117 -2.71 -26.21 -4.88
N ARG A 118 -1.48 -26.39 -4.39
CA ARG A 118 -0.27 -26.31 -5.23
C ARG A 118 -0.29 -27.31 -6.38
N LYS A 119 -0.80 -28.53 -6.18
CA LYS A 119 -0.96 -29.52 -7.26
C LYS A 119 -1.96 -29.09 -8.34
N LEU A 120 -2.82 -28.12 -8.04
CA LEU A 120 -3.75 -27.56 -9.00
C LEU A 120 -3.11 -26.47 -9.86
N MET A 121 -1.97 -25.91 -9.46
CA MET A 121 -1.23 -24.91 -10.24
C MET A 121 -0.40 -25.60 -11.34
N PRO A 122 0.01 -24.88 -12.41
CA PRO A 122 1.01 -25.39 -13.35
C PRO A 122 2.27 -25.85 -12.59
N HIS A 123 2.81 -27.01 -12.97
CA HIS A 123 3.90 -27.66 -12.23
C HIS A 123 5.17 -26.81 -12.14
N ASP A 124 5.42 -25.97 -13.13
CA ASP A 124 6.57 -25.07 -13.25
C ASP A 124 6.29 -23.66 -12.71
N TRP A 125 5.10 -23.40 -12.17
CA TRP A 125 4.77 -22.11 -11.58
C TRP A 125 5.50 -21.92 -10.23
N PRO A 126 6.24 -20.81 -10.03
CA PRO A 126 6.91 -20.56 -8.76
C PRO A 126 5.92 -20.41 -7.60
N SER A 127 6.37 -20.78 -6.42
CA SER A 127 5.64 -20.49 -5.19
C SER A 127 5.60 -18.98 -4.91
N ASN A 128 4.64 -18.57 -4.07
CA ASN A 128 4.55 -17.18 -3.63
C ASN A 128 5.82 -16.73 -2.88
N ASP A 129 6.43 -17.63 -2.08
CA ASP A 129 7.67 -17.38 -1.36
C ASP A 129 8.84 -17.12 -2.31
N GLU A 130 8.94 -17.86 -3.42
CA GLU A 130 9.98 -17.63 -4.43
C GLU A 130 9.86 -16.24 -5.08
N PHE A 131 8.64 -15.79 -5.37
CA PHE A 131 8.43 -14.43 -5.84
C PHE A 131 8.79 -13.39 -4.78
N PHE A 132 8.43 -13.65 -3.52
CA PHE A 132 8.78 -12.78 -2.40
C PHE A 132 10.30 -12.67 -2.22
N GLU A 133 11.05 -13.77 -2.26
CA GLU A 133 12.51 -13.77 -2.17
C GLU A 133 13.16 -12.99 -3.32
N ARG A 134 12.62 -13.11 -4.54
CA ARG A 134 13.07 -12.28 -5.68
C ARG A 134 12.83 -10.80 -5.43
N ALA A 135 11.67 -10.44 -4.87
CA ALA A 135 11.36 -9.07 -4.50
C ALA A 135 12.35 -8.54 -3.44
N LEU A 136 12.72 -9.36 -2.45
CA LEU A 136 13.74 -9.00 -1.45
C LEU A 136 15.12 -8.79 -2.06
N GLY A 137 15.46 -9.49 -3.14
CA GLY A 137 16.67 -9.25 -3.93
C GLY A 137 16.74 -7.85 -4.55
N VAL A 138 15.59 -7.29 -4.95
CA VAL A 138 15.47 -5.92 -5.51
C VAL A 138 15.47 -4.84 -4.43
N LYS A 139 15.08 -5.19 -3.20
CA LYS A 139 14.91 -4.25 -2.08
C LYS A 139 16.06 -3.26 -1.85
N PRO A 140 17.34 -3.65 -1.94
CA PRO A 140 18.46 -2.73 -1.73
C PRO A 140 18.55 -1.59 -2.75
N GLU A 141 17.93 -1.75 -3.92
CA GLU A 141 17.95 -0.76 -5.00
C GLU A 141 16.79 0.24 -4.94
N LEU A 142 15.85 0.05 -4.02
CA LEU A 142 14.75 0.99 -3.83
C LEU A 142 15.28 2.36 -3.45
N CYS A 143 14.70 3.39 -4.06
CA CYS A 143 15.06 4.79 -3.86
C CYS A 143 13.84 5.59 -3.38
N VAL A 144 14.01 6.90 -3.20
CA VAL A 144 12.91 7.80 -2.87
C VAL A 144 12.09 8.07 -4.13
N SER A 145 11.12 7.19 -4.41
CA SER A 145 10.24 7.28 -5.59
C SER A 145 8.83 6.78 -5.28
N ILE A 146 7.85 7.21 -6.11
CA ILE A 146 6.47 6.70 -6.05
C ILE A 146 6.44 5.18 -6.28
N SER A 147 7.22 4.68 -7.24
CA SER A 147 7.35 3.25 -7.54
C SER A 147 7.86 2.44 -6.34
N SER A 148 8.84 2.97 -5.60
CA SER A 148 9.35 2.35 -4.37
C SER A 148 8.32 2.37 -3.24
N LEU A 149 7.55 3.46 -3.11
CA LEU A 149 6.45 3.53 -2.15
C LEU A 149 5.37 2.48 -2.45
N GLN A 150 4.97 2.36 -3.72
CA GLN A 150 4.02 1.36 -4.19
C GLN A 150 4.52 -0.07 -3.90
N ALA A 151 5.79 -0.36 -4.19
CA ALA A 151 6.41 -1.65 -3.87
C ALA A 151 6.37 -1.96 -2.37
N LEU A 152 6.70 -0.99 -1.51
CA LEU A 152 6.67 -1.18 -0.06
C LEU A 152 5.24 -1.33 0.50
N ILE A 153 4.25 -0.72 -0.15
CA ILE A 153 2.83 -0.92 0.19
C ILE A 153 2.42 -2.37 -0.09
N LEU A 154 2.80 -2.90 -1.25
CA LEU A 154 2.58 -4.31 -1.59
C LEU A 154 3.32 -5.23 -0.62
N LEU A 155 4.54 -4.86 -0.21
CA LEU A 155 5.34 -5.64 0.74
C LEU A 155 4.64 -5.74 2.09
N HIS A 156 4.10 -4.62 2.58
CA HIS A 156 3.29 -4.59 3.78
C HIS A 156 2.10 -5.52 3.66
N TRP A 157 1.39 -5.50 2.53
CA TRP A 157 0.23 -6.36 2.32
C TRP A 157 0.58 -7.84 2.32
N TYR A 158 1.65 -8.23 1.63
CA TYR A 158 2.13 -9.61 1.62
C TYR A 158 2.48 -10.08 3.04
N LEU A 159 3.25 -9.30 3.79
CA LEU A 159 3.60 -9.61 5.18
C LEU A 159 2.38 -9.63 6.12
N TYR A 160 1.35 -8.85 5.82
CA TYR A 160 0.10 -8.83 6.58
C TYR A 160 -0.68 -10.13 6.38
N ILE A 161 -0.80 -10.61 5.14
CA ILE A 161 -1.46 -11.89 4.81
C ILE A 161 -0.71 -13.06 5.45
N GLU A 162 0.62 -13.06 5.34
CA GLU A 162 1.51 -14.06 5.94
C GLU A 162 1.71 -13.90 7.46
N ARG A 163 0.94 -13.00 8.10
CA ARG A 163 0.90 -12.81 9.57
C ARG A 163 2.24 -12.47 10.22
N GLN A 164 3.14 -11.78 9.52
CA GLN A 164 4.48 -11.39 10.02
C GLN A 164 4.44 -10.12 10.89
N GLY A 165 3.65 -10.16 11.97
CA GLY A 165 3.24 -8.98 12.75
C GLY A 165 4.39 -8.12 13.33
N ARG A 166 5.52 -8.72 13.72
CA ARG A 166 6.65 -7.97 14.33
C ARG A 166 7.34 -7.02 13.34
N THR A 167 7.32 -7.34 12.05
CA THR A 167 8.00 -6.56 11.00
C THR A 167 7.10 -5.46 10.45
N LEU A 168 5.79 -5.65 10.47
CA LEU A 168 4.80 -4.73 9.89
C LEU A 168 4.88 -3.32 10.43
N TRP A 169 4.91 -3.13 11.76
CA TRP A 169 4.89 -1.78 12.34
C TRP A 169 6.13 -0.96 11.97
N ARG A 170 7.31 -1.60 11.92
CA ARG A 170 8.54 -0.91 11.48
C ARG A 170 8.46 -0.51 10.01
N LEU A 171 7.92 -1.40 9.17
CA LEU A 171 7.70 -1.13 7.75
C LEU A 171 6.71 0.02 7.53
N VAL A 172 5.61 0.07 8.29
CA VAL A 172 4.68 1.21 8.29
C VAL A 172 5.40 2.52 8.59
N GLY A 173 6.25 2.57 9.61
CA GLY A 173 7.04 3.78 9.89
C GLY A 173 7.91 4.21 8.70
N THR A 174 8.48 3.26 7.95
CA THR A 174 9.25 3.55 6.73
C THR A 174 8.35 4.07 5.61
N LEU A 175 7.20 3.45 5.39
CA LEU A 175 6.19 3.91 4.42
C LEU A 175 5.75 5.35 4.69
N VAL A 176 5.44 5.66 5.96
CA VAL A 176 5.01 7.01 6.37
C VAL A 176 6.09 8.04 6.07
N ARG A 177 7.35 7.78 6.46
CA ARG A 177 8.47 8.69 6.20
C ARG A 177 8.69 8.91 4.70
N LEU A 178 8.68 7.84 3.91
CA LEU A 178 8.84 7.92 2.46
C LEU A 178 7.69 8.70 1.80
N ALA A 179 6.45 8.45 2.21
CA ALA A 179 5.29 9.18 1.69
C ALA A 179 5.34 10.68 2.05
N ILE A 180 5.80 11.02 3.26
CA ILE A 180 6.01 12.40 3.68
C ILE A 180 7.13 13.05 2.88
N GLU A 181 8.26 12.36 2.67
CA GLU A 181 9.38 12.83 1.85
C GLU A 181 8.97 13.10 0.40
N LEU A 182 8.06 12.29 -0.14
CA LEU A 182 7.46 12.46 -1.47
C LEU A 182 6.33 13.51 -1.52
N GLY A 183 5.97 14.11 -0.37
CA GLY A 183 4.97 15.17 -0.26
C GLY A 183 3.51 14.71 -0.30
N LEU A 184 3.21 13.42 -0.13
CA LEU A 184 1.84 12.88 -0.26
C LEU A 184 0.87 13.33 0.84
N HIS A 185 1.39 13.88 1.94
CA HIS A 185 0.61 14.45 3.03
C HIS A 185 0.05 15.85 2.72
N HIS A 186 0.50 16.45 1.61
CA HIS A 186 -0.04 17.70 1.10
C HIS A 186 -1.05 17.45 -0.02
N ASP A 187 -2.18 18.17 0.02
CA ASP A 187 -3.15 18.21 -1.08
C ASP A 187 -2.42 18.51 -2.40
N PRO A 188 -2.42 17.59 -3.39
CA PRO A 188 -1.71 17.80 -4.65
C PRO A 188 -2.43 18.78 -5.58
N THR A 189 -3.74 19.01 -5.39
CA THR A 189 -4.58 19.74 -6.36
C THR A 189 -4.28 21.24 -6.49
N PRO A 190 -4.01 22.03 -5.42
CA PRO A 190 -3.71 23.45 -5.57
C PRO A 190 -2.25 23.75 -5.88
N GLN A 191 -1.37 22.75 -5.99
CA GLN A 191 0.07 22.98 -6.08
C GLN A 191 0.48 23.44 -7.48
N LEU A 192 1.11 24.62 -7.58
CA LEU A 192 1.57 25.21 -8.84
C LEU A 192 3.10 25.15 -8.97
N ALA A 193 3.58 24.88 -10.18
CA ALA A 193 5.01 24.85 -10.47
C ALA A 193 5.63 26.24 -10.27
N PRO A 194 6.81 26.35 -9.63
CA PRO A 194 7.41 27.64 -9.30
C PRO A 194 7.58 28.54 -10.51
N GLY A 195 7.04 29.77 -10.43
CA GLY A 195 7.14 30.76 -11.51
C GLY A 195 6.18 30.52 -12.67
N THR A 196 5.22 29.60 -12.54
CA THR A 196 4.17 29.35 -13.53
C THR A 196 2.79 29.30 -12.86
N ASN A 197 1.74 29.39 -13.68
CA ASN A 197 0.35 29.12 -13.26
C ASN A 197 -0.08 27.70 -13.64
N GLN A 198 0.87 26.77 -13.80
CA GLN A 198 0.58 25.38 -14.15
C GLN A 198 0.65 24.51 -12.90
N HIS A 199 -0.25 23.52 -12.81
CA HIS A 199 -0.23 22.55 -11.73
C HIS A 199 1.06 21.71 -11.77
N ILE A 200 1.63 21.39 -10.60
CA ILE A 200 2.82 20.54 -10.48
C ILE A 200 2.52 19.12 -10.95
N PHE A 201 1.33 18.63 -10.61
CA PHE A 201 0.88 17.27 -10.90
C PHE A 201 -0.26 17.30 -11.90
N THR A 202 -0.32 16.28 -12.76
CA THR A 202 -1.51 16.03 -13.55
C THR A 202 -2.66 15.58 -12.65
N GLU A 203 -3.87 15.55 -13.18
CA GLU A 203 -5.02 15.02 -12.46
C GLU A 203 -4.79 13.55 -12.08
N GLU A 204 -4.27 12.74 -13.00
CA GLU A 204 -4.01 11.32 -12.76
C GLU A 204 -2.97 11.09 -11.66
N GLU A 205 -1.90 11.89 -11.65
CA GLU A 205 -0.86 11.83 -10.61
C GLU A 205 -1.40 12.32 -9.25
N SER A 206 -2.27 13.35 -9.26
CA SER A 206 -2.95 13.83 -8.04
C SER A 206 -3.82 12.75 -7.43
N GLN A 207 -4.63 12.06 -8.23
CA GLN A 207 -5.47 10.95 -7.79
C GLN A 207 -4.64 9.75 -7.31
N LEU A 208 -3.50 9.46 -7.95
CA LEU A 208 -2.56 8.45 -7.47
C LEU A 208 -2.03 8.80 -6.08
N ARG A 209 -1.54 10.03 -5.88
CA ARG A 209 -1.00 10.50 -4.59
C ARG A 209 -2.03 10.44 -3.47
N ILE A 210 -3.26 10.89 -3.74
CA ILE A 210 -4.39 10.81 -2.81
C ILE A 210 -4.66 9.36 -2.39
N ARG A 211 -4.74 8.43 -3.36
CA ARG A 211 -4.97 7.01 -3.06
C ARG A 211 -3.83 6.39 -2.26
N LEU A 212 -2.59 6.65 -2.65
CA LEU A 212 -1.43 6.11 -1.93
C LEU A 212 -1.38 6.64 -0.49
N TRP A 213 -1.65 7.93 -0.28
CA TRP A 213 -1.74 8.50 1.07
C TRP A 213 -2.84 7.84 1.91
N ALA A 214 -4.03 7.64 1.35
CA ALA A 214 -5.12 6.95 2.03
C ALA A 214 -4.73 5.49 2.40
N ILE A 215 -4.02 4.78 1.53
CA ILE A 215 -3.48 3.44 1.86
C ILE A 215 -2.52 3.51 3.04
N ILE A 216 -1.61 4.50 3.06
CA ILE A 216 -0.67 4.70 4.17
C ILE A 216 -1.41 4.97 5.48
N LEU A 217 -2.43 5.82 5.48
CA LEU A 217 -3.27 6.05 6.65
C LEU A 217 -3.90 4.75 7.16
N ILE A 218 -4.52 3.96 6.28
CA ILE A 218 -5.12 2.68 6.66
C ILE A 218 -4.06 1.73 7.26
N HIS A 219 -2.87 1.67 6.67
CA HIS A 219 -1.78 0.82 7.18
C HIS A 219 -1.29 1.28 8.55
N ASP A 220 -1.14 2.59 8.77
CA ASP A 220 -0.75 3.15 10.06
C ASP A 220 -1.79 2.89 11.14
N ARG A 221 -3.06 3.23 10.88
CA ARG A 221 -4.15 3.04 11.86
C ARG A 221 -4.39 1.56 12.14
N GLY A 222 -4.49 0.74 11.09
CA GLY A 222 -4.78 -0.69 11.17
C GLY A 222 -3.66 -1.48 11.85
N THR A 223 -2.40 -1.17 11.57
CA THR A 223 -1.27 -1.86 12.22
C THR A 223 -1.13 -1.42 13.68
N SER A 224 -1.36 -0.15 13.96
CA SER A 224 -1.26 0.40 15.32
C SER A 224 -2.36 -0.12 16.24
N ILE A 225 -3.61 -0.20 15.76
CA ILE A 225 -4.72 -0.77 16.54
C ILE A 225 -4.50 -2.25 16.81
N LEU A 226 -4.02 -3.01 15.81
CA LEU A 226 -3.77 -4.45 15.92
C LEU A 226 -2.68 -4.78 16.95
N LEU A 227 -1.66 -3.93 17.04
CA LEU A 227 -0.47 -4.20 17.87
C LEU A 227 -0.42 -3.38 19.16
N GLY A 228 -1.43 -2.54 19.43
CA GLY A 228 -1.44 -1.62 20.57
C GLY A 228 -0.27 -0.63 20.53
N ARG A 229 0.05 -0.09 19.36
CA ARG A 229 1.17 0.85 19.16
C ARG A 229 0.67 2.28 18.90
N PRO A 230 1.49 3.31 19.17
CA PRO A 230 1.18 4.67 18.78
C PRO A 230 1.13 4.83 17.26
N LEU A 231 0.33 5.80 16.82
CA LEU A 231 0.23 6.24 15.44
C LEU A 231 1.51 6.96 14.99
N ALA A 232 1.89 6.80 13.73
CA ALA A 232 2.99 7.56 13.13
C ALA A 232 2.55 8.92 12.55
N ILE A 233 1.27 9.08 12.19
CA ILE A 233 0.75 10.30 11.55
C ILE A 233 -0.27 10.96 12.49
N ALA A 234 -0.09 12.22 12.91
CA ALA A 234 -1.18 12.94 13.57
C ALA A 234 -2.24 13.39 12.55
N THR A 235 -3.49 13.51 12.96
CA THR A 235 -4.58 13.95 12.05
C THR A 235 -4.35 15.35 11.49
N SER A 236 -3.61 16.20 12.21
CA SER A 236 -3.21 17.55 11.79
C SER A 236 -2.05 17.60 10.79
N ASP A 237 -1.36 16.48 10.56
CA ASP A 237 -0.11 16.47 9.78
C ASP A 237 -0.36 16.36 8.27
N SER A 238 -1.63 16.35 7.84
CA SER A 238 -1.99 16.24 6.44
C SER A 238 -3.25 17.02 6.11
N ASN A 239 -3.28 17.57 4.90
CA ASN A 239 -4.47 18.14 4.28
C ASN A 239 -4.86 17.41 2.98
N THR A 240 -4.28 16.25 2.70
CA THR A 240 -4.60 15.45 1.51
C THR A 240 -6.07 15.04 1.57
N PRO A 241 -6.84 15.28 0.50
CA PRO A 241 -8.26 14.93 0.48
C PRO A 241 -8.45 13.41 0.47
N HIS A 242 -9.68 12.97 0.73
CA HIS A 242 -10.03 11.57 0.69
C HIS A 242 -10.25 11.09 -0.75
N PRO A 243 -9.89 9.83 -1.06
CA PRO A 243 -10.20 9.24 -2.36
C PRO A 243 -11.71 9.13 -2.50
N TYR A 244 -12.23 9.49 -3.67
CA TYR A 244 -13.64 9.36 -4.02
C TYR A 244 -13.77 8.69 -5.38
N ARG A 245 -14.84 7.91 -5.58
CA ARG A 245 -15.12 7.31 -6.88
C ARG A 245 -15.85 8.31 -7.77
N ILE A 246 -15.46 8.37 -9.04
CA ILE A 246 -16.21 9.11 -10.05
C ILE A 246 -17.52 8.35 -10.33
N LYS A 247 -18.66 9.01 -10.10
CA LYS A 247 -19.98 8.44 -10.39
C LYS A 247 -20.10 8.10 -11.88
N ASN A 248 -20.63 6.92 -12.19
CA ASN A 248 -20.81 6.41 -13.56
C ASN A 248 -19.51 6.19 -14.35
N ALA A 249 -18.36 6.03 -13.67
CA ALA A 249 -17.15 5.59 -14.34
C ALA A 249 -17.37 4.22 -15.02
N ARG A 250 -16.84 4.06 -16.25
CA ARG A 250 -16.92 2.79 -17.00
C ARG A 250 -16.26 1.63 -16.28
N PHE A 251 -15.29 1.92 -15.42
CA PHE A 251 -14.53 0.94 -14.66
C PHE A 251 -14.49 1.34 -13.19
N VAL A 252 -14.67 0.36 -12.32
CA VAL A 252 -14.53 0.54 -10.86
C VAL A 252 -13.06 0.52 -10.52
N GLU A 253 -12.51 1.67 -10.14
CA GLU A 253 -11.09 1.81 -9.83
C GLU A 253 -10.71 1.17 -8.49
N PHE A 254 -11.62 1.25 -7.51
CA PHE A 254 -11.49 0.64 -6.19
C PHE A 254 -12.85 0.35 -5.56
N SER A 255 -12.86 -0.51 -4.56
CA SER A 255 -14.04 -0.94 -3.82
C SER A 255 -14.62 0.17 -2.95
N GLU A 256 -15.91 0.09 -2.70
CA GLU A 256 -16.62 0.96 -1.74
C GLU A 256 -16.02 0.88 -0.32
N HIS A 257 -15.47 -0.28 0.06
CA HIS A 257 -14.74 -0.44 1.31
C HIS A 257 -13.53 0.51 1.42
N PHE A 258 -12.83 0.75 0.31
CA PHE A 258 -11.68 1.67 0.31
C PHE A 258 -12.14 3.13 0.36
N GLU A 259 -13.20 3.48 -0.36
CA GLU A 259 -13.82 4.83 -0.28
C GLU A 259 -14.30 5.14 1.14
N LEU A 260 -14.95 4.18 1.80
CA LEU A 260 -15.48 4.30 3.17
C LEU A 260 -14.44 4.01 4.26
N SER A 261 -13.16 3.85 3.91
CA SER A 261 -12.13 3.48 4.88
C SER A 261 -11.75 4.61 5.84
N GLN A 262 -11.93 5.86 5.42
CA GLN A 262 -11.48 7.01 6.20
C GLN A 262 -12.18 7.11 7.58
N PRO A 263 -13.52 7.09 7.69
CA PRO A 263 -14.17 7.13 9.00
C PRO A 263 -13.71 6.01 9.93
N VAL A 264 -13.41 4.82 9.37
CA VAL A 264 -12.86 3.70 10.13
C VAL A 264 -11.46 4.03 10.65
N ALA A 265 -10.59 4.58 9.79
CA ALA A 265 -9.25 5.02 10.16
C ALA A 265 -9.28 6.10 11.26
N ASP A 266 -10.22 7.05 11.19
CA ASP A 266 -10.37 8.10 12.20
C ASP A 266 -10.84 7.54 13.55
N ILE A 267 -11.80 6.61 13.54
CA ILE A 267 -12.23 5.89 14.74
C ILE A 267 -11.07 5.08 15.34
N GLN A 268 -10.29 4.38 14.52
CA GLN A 268 -9.12 3.62 14.98
C GLN A 268 -8.08 4.54 15.62
N ALA A 269 -7.77 5.68 14.98
CA ALA A 269 -6.84 6.67 15.50
C ALA A 269 -7.29 7.19 16.87
N ASP A 270 -8.58 7.47 17.01
CA ASP A 270 -9.17 7.96 18.24
C ASP A 270 -9.18 6.92 19.35
N ILE A 271 -9.48 5.66 19.06
CA ILE A 271 -9.35 4.57 20.05
C ILE A 271 -7.92 4.53 20.61
N ILE A 272 -6.91 4.57 19.74
CA ILE A 272 -5.50 4.51 20.15
C ILE A 272 -5.14 5.71 21.03
N ASN A 273 -5.46 6.92 20.56
CA ASN A 273 -5.07 8.16 21.23
C ASN A 273 -5.87 8.43 22.51
N SER A 274 -7.12 7.99 22.58
CA SER A 274 -8.05 8.35 23.65
C SER A 274 -8.23 7.26 24.70
N LEU A 275 -8.08 5.97 24.35
CA LEU A 275 -8.30 4.85 25.27
C LEU A 275 -7.01 4.08 25.59
N TYR A 276 -6.07 4.00 24.64
CA TYR A 276 -4.79 3.29 24.80
C TYR A 276 -3.60 4.24 24.98
N ALA A 277 -3.86 5.49 25.36
CA ALA A 277 -2.81 6.45 25.68
C ALA A 277 -1.93 5.91 26.83
N PRO A 278 -0.60 6.09 26.76
CA PRO A 278 0.30 5.65 27.83
C PRO A 278 0.09 6.43 29.13
N THR A 279 -0.47 7.64 29.04
CA THR A 279 -0.75 8.50 30.18
C THR A 279 -2.00 8.02 30.90
N ARG A 280 -1.91 7.79 32.21
CA ARG A 280 -3.05 7.39 33.04
C ARG A 280 -4.14 8.47 33.00
N GLN A 281 -5.35 8.05 32.66
CA GLN A 281 -6.53 8.89 32.62
C GLN A 281 -7.46 8.59 33.80
N ALA A 282 -8.25 9.59 34.22
CA ALA A 282 -9.33 9.37 35.18
C ALA A 282 -10.46 8.53 34.56
N GLY A 283 -11.16 7.73 35.38
CA GLY A 283 -12.23 6.84 34.91
C GLY A 283 -13.31 7.58 34.11
N ASP A 284 -13.74 8.75 34.59
CA ASP A 284 -14.75 9.57 33.90
C ASP A 284 -14.27 10.07 32.53
N THR A 285 -12.98 10.30 32.35
CA THR A 285 -12.40 10.68 31.05
C THR A 285 -12.43 9.50 30.09
N ILE A 286 -12.05 8.30 30.55
CA ILE A 286 -12.12 7.07 29.75
C ILE A 286 -13.58 6.81 29.31
N MET A 287 -14.54 6.93 30.22
CA MET A 287 -15.97 6.73 29.91
C MET A 287 -16.49 7.74 28.89
N ARG A 288 -16.11 9.02 28.99
CA ARG A 288 -16.47 10.04 28.00
C ARG A 288 -15.87 9.75 26.62
N ASN A 289 -14.59 9.35 26.58
CA ASN A 289 -13.91 8.98 25.34
C ASN A 289 -14.59 7.76 24.69
N ALA A 290 -14.87 6.71 25.45
CA ALA A 290 -15.54 5.50 24.96
C ALA A 290 -16.95 5.81 24.43
N THR A 291 -17.74 6.61 25.17
CA THR A 291 -19.09 7.03 24.73
C THR A 291 -19.04 7.78 23.39
N ARG A 292 -18.08 8.68 23.23
CA ARG A 292 -17.89 9.44 21.99
C ARG A 292 -17.49 8.53 20.82
N ILE A 293 -16.58 7.60 21.04
CA ILE A 293 -16.16 6.60 20.04
C ILE A 293 -17.35 5.72 19.60
N ILE A 294 -18.14 5.22 20.55
CA ILE A 294 -19.35 4.43 20.27
C ILE A 294 -20.35 5.23 19.44
N LYS A 295 -20.52 6.52 19.74
CA LYS A 295 -21.36 7.42 18.95
C LYS A 295 -20.85 7.51 17.51
N SER A 296 -19.55 7.72 17.30
CA SER A 296 -18.94 7.76 15.96
C SER A 296 -19.11 6.44 15.20
N MET A 297 -18.97 5.28 15.86
CA MET A 297 -19.26 3.98 15.24
C MET A 297 -20.72 3.83 14.83
N THR A 298 -21.64 4.32 15.66
CA THR A 298 -23.09 4.29 15.38
C THR A 298 -23.44 5.20 14.20
N GLU A 299 -22.85 6.41 14.16
CA GLU A 299 -23.00 7.35 13.04
C GLU A 299 -22.45 6.78 11.75
N LEU A 300 -21.25 6.17 11.79
CA LEU A 300 -20.70 5.46 10.65
C LEU A 300 -21.68 4.40 10.14
N ARG A 301 -22.16 3.51 11.02
CA ARG A 301 -23.11 2.45 10.65
C ARG A 301 -24.36 3.02 9.98
N ARG A 302 -24.94 4.10 10.51
CA ARG A 302 -26.13 4.75 9.93
C ARG A 302 -25.88 5.32 8.54
N ASN A 303 -24.66 5.78 8.27
CA ASN A 303 -24.28 6.37 6.99
C ASN A 303 -23.72 5.35 6.00
N LEU A 304 -23.61 4.06 6.36
CA LEU A 304 -23.20 3.02 5.43
C LEU A 304 -24.26 2.84 4.33
N PRO A 305 -23.86 2.49 3.09
CA PRO A 305 -24.79 2.16 2.02
C PRO A 305 -25.72 0.98 2.38
N GLU A 306 -26.91 0.92 1.77
CA GLU A 306 -27.99 -0.02 2.11
C GLU A 306 -27.55 -1.50 2.11
N ASN A 307 -26.67 -1.89 1.18
CA ASN A 307 -26.10 -3.24 1.07
C ASN A 307 -25.27 -3.69 2.29
N TYR A 308 -24.89 -2.77 3.20
CA TYR A 308 -24.18 -3.11 4.45
C TYR A 308 -25.11 -3.29 5.66
N HIS A 309 -26.42 -3.09 5.51
CA HIS A 309 -27.38 -3.25 6.61
C HIS A 309 -28.03 -4.63 6.67
N ALA A 310 -27.53 -5.57 5.84
CA ALA A 310 -27.98 -6.97 5.79
C ALA A 310 -27.60 -7.77 7.03
#